data_AF-A0A382Q9T1-F1
#
_entry.id   AF-A0A382Q9T1-F1
#
_cell.length_a   1.000
_cell.length_b   1.000
_cell.length_c   1.000
_cell.angle_alpha   90.00
_cell.angle_beta   90.00
_cell.angle_gamma   90.00
#
_symmetry.space_group_name_H-M   'P 1'
#
loop_
_entity.id
_entity.type
_entity.pdbx_description
1 polymer ?
#
loop_
_entity_poly.entity_id
_entity_poly.type
_entity_poly.pdbx_seq_one_letter_code
_entity_poly.pdbx_strand_id
1 'polypeptide(L)'
;KIEEKISKVDIISCATLSKTPLVIGRYLRNGQHIDLVGAYKIDMREADDETIARSSVFLDSYQLGLKESGDIVIPIQNGTLKESDIKADLFELCSKLKLGRKNYNEITVFKSVGHALEDLAAATYYYKKYIDESGI
;
A
#
# COMPACT_ATOMS: atom_id res chain seq x y z
N LYS A 1 -20.28 7.69 -10.33
CA LYS A 1 -19.90 6.57 -9.43
C LYS A 1 -18.37 6.51 -9.29
N ILE A 2 -17.80 5.73 -8.35
CA ILE A 2 -16.34 5.71 -8.10
C ILE A 2 -15.56 5.35 -9.38
N GLU A 3 -16.09 4.41 -10.16
CA GLU A 3 -15.53 3.91 -11.41
C GLU A 3 -15.23 5.02 -12.43
N GLU A 4 -16.10 6.03 -12.52
CA GLU A 4 -15.95 7.15 -13.46
C GLU A 4 -14.88 8.18 -13.03
N LYS A 5 -14.39 8.06 -11.80
CA LYS A 5 -13.38 8.94 -11.21
C LYS A 5 -11.99 8.32 -11.21
N ILE A 6 -11.89 6.99 -11.16
CA ILE A 6 -10.62 6.25 -11.15
C ILE A 6 -9.70 6.72 -12.28
N SER A 7 -10.19 6.83 -13.52
CA SER A 7 -9.37 7.22 -14.66
C SER A 7 -8.99 8.71 -14.71
N LYS A 8 -9.60 9.56 -13.86
CA LYS A 8 -9.45 11.02 -13.88
C LYS A 8 -8.43 11.56 -12.89
N VAL A 9 -7.82 10.71 -12.08
CA VAL A 9 -6.88 11.09 -11.03
C VAL A 9 -5.51 10.46 -11.28
N ASP A 10 -4.45 11.03 -10.74
CA ASP A 10 -3.11 10.42 -10.81
C ASP A 10 -2.83 9.50 -9.62
N ILE A 11 -3.42 9.82 -8.46
CA ILE A 11 -3.26 9.07 -7.21
C ILE A 11 -4.64 8.67 -6.68
N ILE A 12 -4.74 7.42 -6.23
CA ILE A 12 -5.93 6.85 -5.59
C ILE A 12 -5.51 6.42 -4.19
N SER A 13 -6.09 7.01 -3.15
CA SER A 13 -5.92 6.53 -1.78
C SER A 13 -7.20 5.86 -1.31
N CYS A 14 -7.11 4.58 -0.98
CA CYS A 14 -8.21 3.78 -0.46
C CYS A 14 -7.94 3.45 1.01
N ALA A 15 -8.84 3.90 1.88
CA ALA A 15 -8.74 3.76 3.33
C ALA A 15 -10.13 3.41 3.89
N THR A 16 -10.64 2.27 3.48
CA THR A 16 -11.99 1.80 3.74
C THR A 16 -11.99 0.45 4.47
N LEU A 17 -13.08 0.15 5.17
CA LEU A 17 -13.30 -1.17 5.78
C LEU A 17 -13.95 -2.17 4.81
N SER A 18 -13.79 -1.96 3.50
CA SER A 18 -14.49 -2.76 2.50
C SER A 18 -13.98 -4.20 2.45
N LYS A 19 -14.90 -5.15 2.30
CA LYS A 19 -14.59 -6.55 2.00
C LYS A 19 -14.59 -6.85 0.50
N THR A 20 -15.16 -5.94 -0.29
CA THR A 20 -15.23 -6.06 -1.75
C THR A 20 -14.40 -4.97 -2.41
N PRO A 21 -13.71 -5.26 -3.52
CA PRO A 21 -12.92 -4.26 -4.23
C PRO A 21 -13.68 -2.99 -4.59
N LEU A 22 -13.05 -1.85 -4.36
CA LEU A 22 -13.50 -0.51 -4.77
C LEU A 22 -12.58 0.07 -5.85
N VAL A 23 -11.29 -0.29 -5.83
CA VAL A 23 -10.33 0.00 -6.88
C VAL A 23 -10.37 -1.14 -7.88
N ILE A 24 -10.87 -0.85 -9.08
CA ILE A 24 -11.11 -1.85 -10.13
C ILE A 24 -10.14 -1.62 -11.28
N GLY A 25 -9.35 -2.65 -11.59
CA GLY A 25 -8.18 -2.58 -12.47
C GLY A 25 -8.53 -2.04 -13.85
N ARG A 26 -9.63 -2.50 -14.45
CA ARG A 26 -10.06 -2.07 -15.80
C ARG A 26 -10.23 -0.56 -15.97
N TYR A 27 -10.44 0.20 -14.90
CA TYR A 27 -10.59 1.66 -14.95
C TYR A 27 -9.27 2.42 -14.72
N LEU A 28 -8.20 1.70 -14.35
CA LEU A 28 -6.88 2.30 -14.18
C LEU A 28 -6.27 2.69 -15.52
N ARG A 29 -5.53 3.80 -15.51
CA ARG A 29 -4.67 4.27 -16.60
C ARG A 29 -3.21 4.20 -16.21
N ASN A 30 -2.34 4.20 -17.22
CA ASN A 30 -0.89 4.21 -17.01
C ASN A 30 -0.44 5.41 -16.16
N GLY A 31 0.58 5.18 -15.35
CA GLY A 31 1.21 6.20 -14.50
C GLY A 31 0.57 6.40 -13.13
N GLN A 32 -0.55 5.73 -12.83
CA GLN A 32 -1.23 5.93 -11.56
C GLN A 32 -0.46 5.35 -10.36
N HIS A 33 -0.69 5.96 -9.19
CA HIS A 33 -0.27 5.44 -7.90
C HIS A 33 -1.50 5.12 -7.05
N ILE A 34 -1.47 4.00 -6.35
CA ILE A 34 -2.57 3.52 -5.52
C ILE A 34 -2.03 3.21 -4.12
N ASP A 35 -2.60 3.86 -3.12
CA ASP A 35 -2.41 3.54 -1.71
C ASP A 35 -3.58 2.69 -1.22
N LEU A 36 -3.28 1.51 -0.67
CA LEU A 36 -4.25 0.60 -0.08
C LEU A 36 -3.96 0.48 1.41
N VAL A 37 -4.74 1.16 2.25
CA VAL A 37 -4.45 1.35 3.68
C VAL A 37 -5.53 0.72 4.56
N GLY A 38 -6.74 0.56 4.06
CA GLY A 38 -7.90 0.16 4.85
C GLY A 38 -8.02 -1.34 5.13
N ALA A 39 -7.53 -2.19 4.24
CA ALA A 39 -7.58 -3.65 4.44
C ALA A 39 -6.40 -4.18 5.27
N TYR A 40 -6.65 -4.48 6.54
CA TYR A 40 -5.68 -5.05 7.51
C TYR A 40 -6.08 -6.45 8.01
N LYS A 41 -7.06 -7.09 7.36
CA LYS A 41 -7.48 -8.48 7.62
C LYS A 41 -7.51 -9.26 6.32
N ILE A 42 -7.29 -10.58 6.43
CA ILE A 42 -7.23 -11.50 5.29
C ILE A 42 -8.52 -11.56 4.47
N ASP A 43 -9.67 -11.25 5.08
CA ASP A 43 -10.99 -11.20 4.45
C ASP A 43 -11.39 -9.78 3.99
N MET A 44 -10.49 -8.80 4.09
CA MET A 44 -10.67 -7.42 3.63
C MET A 44 -9.80 -7.17 2.40
N ARG A 45 -10.38 -6.57 1.37
CA ARG A 45 -9.65 -6.14 0.16
C ARG A 45 -10.32 -4.93 -0.45
N GLU A 46 -9.50 -3.98 -0.85
CA GLU A 46 -9.87 -2.70 -1.46
C GLU A 46 -9.62 -2.70 -2.96
N ALA A 47 -8.70 -3.53 -3.45
CA ALA A 47 -8.36 -3.67 -4.85
C ALA A 47 -8.74 -5.04 -5.43
N ASP A 48 -9.10 -5.07 -6.72
CA ASP A 48 -9.34 -6.30 -7.46
C ASP A 48 -8.03 -6.95 -7.97
N ASP A 49 -8.11 -8.19 -8.46
CA ASP A 49 -6.92 -8.93 -8.92
C ASP A 49 -6.29 -8.26 -10.15
N GLU A 50 -7.11 -7.62 -10.99
CA GLU A 50 -6.63 -6.90 -12.16
C GLU A 50 -5.78 -5.67 -11.75
N THR A 51 -6.16 -4.96 -10.69
CA THR A 51 -5.35 -3.86 -10.13
C THR A 51 -3.97 -4.37 -9.71
N ILE A 52 -3.93 -5.48 -8.98
CA ILE A 52 -2.68 -6.07 -8.49
C ILE A 52 -1.82 -6.56 -9.66
N ALA A 53 -2.38 -7.34 -10.59
CA ALA A 53 -1.66 -7.88 -11.75
C ALA A 53 -1.06 -6.81 -12.67
N ARG A 54 -1.71 -5.64 -12.78
CA ARG A 54 -1.25 -4.54 -13.63
C ARG A 54 -0.25 -3.62 -12.96
N SER A 55 0.04 -3.83 -11.68
CA SER A 55 0.83 -2.91 -10.86
C SER A 55 2.16 -3.50 -10.40
N SER A 56 3.13 -2.63 -10.17
CA SER A 56 4.26 -2.93 -9.30
C SER A 56 3.85 -2.74 -7.85
N VAL A 57 3.90 -3.83 -7.08
CA VAL A 57 3.46 -3.87 -5.68
C VAL A 57 4.62 -3.60 -4.74
N PHE A 58 4.39 -2.71 -3.79
CA PHE A 58 5.26 -2.34 -2.70
C PHE A 58 4.50 -2.47 -1.37
N LEU A 59 5.18 -2.85 -0.30
CA LEU A 59 4.59 -3.04 1.02
C LEU A 59 5.18 -2.05 2.02
N ASP A 60 4.48 -1.79 3.12
CA ASP A 60 5.09 -1.17 4.31
C ASP A 60 6.15 -2.10 4.92
N SER A 61 5.81 -3.37 5.12
CA SER A 61 6.68 -4.44 5.57
C SER A 61 6.29 -5.76 4.93
N TYR A 62 7.27 -6.60 4.57
CA TYR A 62 6.98 -7.97 4.12
C TYR A 62 6.26 -8.79 5.20
N GLN A 63 6.69 -8.63 6.46
CA GLN A 63 6.25 -9.49 7.56
C GLN A 63 4.73 -9.46 7.77
N LEU A 64 4.12 -8.26 7.74
CA LEU A 64 2.70 -8.07 7.98
C LEU A 64 1.91 -8.06 6.68
N GLY A 65 2.41 -7.38 5.64
CA GLY A 65 1.72 -7.27 4.34
C GLY A 65 1.43 -8.62 3.69
N LEU A 66 2.32 -9.62 3.84
CA LEU A 66 2.15 -10.97 3.30
C LEU A 66 1.16 -11.86 4.08
N LYS A 67 0.73 -11.45 5.28
CA LYS A 67 -0.06 -12.29 6.19
C LYS A 67 -1.41 -11.70 6.54
N GLU A 68 -1.51 -10.38 6.58
CA GLU A 68 -2.64 -9.71 7.23
C GLU A 68 -3.60 -9.08 6.23
N SER A 69 -3.16 -8.67 5.04
CA SER A 69 -4.03 -7.99 4.08
C SER A 69 -4.60 -8.92 3.01
N GLY A 70 -5.92 -8.96 2.86
CA GLY A 70 -6.56 -9.63 1.72
C GLY A 70 -6.21 -9.01 0.36
N ASP A 71 -5.77 -7.75 0.28
CA ASP A 71 -5.25 -7.17 -0.99
C ASP A 71 -3.99 -7.88 -1.50
N ILE A 72 -3.25 -8.60 -0.63
CA ILE A 72 -2.00 -9.29 -0.99
C ILE A 72 -2.17 -10.80 -0.86
N VAL A 73 -2.74 -11.27 0.25
CA VAL A 73 -2.90 -12.70 0.53
C VAL A 73 -3.80 -13.37 -0.51
N ILE A 74 -4.92 -12.74 -0.90
CA ILE A 74 -5.85 -13.34 -1.86
C ILE A 74 -5.20 -13.47 -3.26
N PRO A 75 -4.56 -12.41 -3.82
CA PRO A 75 -3.79 -12.53 -5.06
C PRO A 75 -2.65 -13.57 -5.02
N ILE A 76 -2.00 -13.76 -3.88
CA ILE A 76 -0.99 -14.81 -3.73
C ILE A 76 -1.62 -16.20 -3.78
N GLN A 77 -2.71 -16.40 -3.03
CA GLN A 77 -3.41 -17.69 -2.97
C GLN A 77 -4.00 -18.11 -4.31
N ASN A 78 -4.52 -17.16 -5.10
CA ASN A 78 -5.11 -17.45 -6.40
C ASN A 78 -4.10 -17.39 -7.57
N GLY A 79 -2.82 -17.08 -7.29
CA GLY A 79 -1.74 -17.06 -8.28
C GLY A 79 -1.63 -15.79 -9.13
N THR A 80 -2.43 -14.75 -8.85
CA THR A 80 -2.34 -13.43 -9.49
C THR A 80 -1.02 -12.73 -9.17
N LEU A 81 -0.52 -12.88 -7.94
CA LEU A 81 0.73 -12.30 -7.47
C LEU A 81 1.63 -13.42 -6.95
N LYS A 82 2.91 -13.41 -7.27
CA LYS A 82 3.90 -14.23 -6.55
C LYS A 82 4.59 -13.37 -5.52
N GLU A 83 4.92 -13.94 -4.37
CA GLU A 83 5.68 -13.23 -3.33
C GLU A 83 7.00 -12.65 -3.90
N SER A 84 7.67 -13.39 -4.79
CA SER A 84 8.88 -12.96 -5.49
C SER A 84 8.68 -11.77 -6.45
N ASP A 85 7.43 -11.44 -6.81
CA ASP A 85 7.11 -10.35 -7.73
C ASP A 85 6.93 -9.00 -7.00
N ILE A 86 6.81 -9.01 -5.67
CA ILE A 86 6.78 -7.82 -4.82
C ILE A 86 8.13 -7.10 -4.94
N LYS A 87 8.09 -5.78 -5.15
CA LYS A 87 9.26 -5.02 -5.60
C LYS A 87 10.18 -4.59 -4.47
N ALA A 88 9.59 -4.14 -3.36
CA ALA A 88 10.30 -3.71 -2.16
C ALA A 88 9.31 -3.52 -1.00
N ASP A 89 9.82 -3.52 0.22
CA ASP A 89 9.13 -2.88 1.35
C ASP A 89 9.61 -1.43 1.58
N LEU A 90 8.98 -0.73 2.53
CA LEU A 90 9.31 0.67 2.81
C LEU A 90 10.73 0.84 3.37
N PHE A 91 11.26 -0.17 4.08
CA PHE A 91 12.64 -0.14 4.58
C PHE A 91 13.65 -0.19 3.44
N GLU A 92 13.47 -1.12 2.49
CA GLU A 92 14.31 -1.24 1.30
C GLU A 92 14.25 0.01 0.41
N LEU A 93 13.08 0.64 0.30
CA LEU A 93 12.90 1.90 -0.44
C LEU A 93 13.61 3.07 0.25
N CYS A 94 13.37 3.27 1.54
CA CYS A 94 13.95 4.39 2.31
C CYS A 94 15.48 4.28 2.43
N SER A 95 16.01 3.05 2.51
CA SER A 95 17.45 2.77 2.53
C SER A 95 18.11 2.80 1.15
N LYS A 96 17.33 3.00 0.07
CA LYS A 96 17.79 2.97 -1.33
C LYS A 96 18.40 1.63 -1.76
N LEU A 97 18.09 0.54 -1.05
CA LEU A 97 18.43 -0.82 -1.47
C LEU A 97 17.62 -1.25 -2.70
N LYS A 98 16.40 -0.74 -2.82
CA LYS A 98 15.52 -0.92 -3.98
C LYS A 98 15.05 0.43 -4.49
N LEU A 99 14.75 0.49 -5.78
CA LEU A 99 14.13 1.65 -6.41
C LEU A 99 12.60 1.48 -6.41
N GLY A 100 11.90 2.61 -6.26
CA GLY A 100 10.45 2.66 -6.44
C GLY A 100 10.06 2.62 -7.92
N ARG A 101 9.16 3.53 -8.32
CA ARG A 101 8.73 3.71 -9.71
C ARG A 101 9.92 3.79 -10.68
N LYS A 102 9.88 2.97 -11.74
CA LYS A 102 10.87 2.85 -12.80
C LYS A 102 10.57 3.70 -14.01
N ASN A 103 9.29 4.00 -14.30
CA ASN A 103 8.92 4.85 -15.43
C ASN A 103 7.54 5.53 -15.24
N TYR A 104 7.25 6.49 -16.12
CA TYR A 104 6.02 7.30 -16.10
C TYR A 104 4.73 6.51 -16.42
N ASN A 105 4.82 5.37 -17.10
CA ASN A 105 3.65 4.58 -17.48
C ASN A 105 3.30 3.50 -16.45
N GLU A 106 4.22 3.19 -15.54
CA GLU A 106 4.04 2.16 -14.51
C GLU A 106 2.82 2.47 -13.63
N ILE A 107 2.05 1.45 -13.28
CA ILE A 107 1.06 1.56 -12.22
C ILE A 107 1.74 1.02 -10.96
N THR A 108 1.67 1.76 -9.87
CA THR A 108 2.30 1.35 -8.60
C THR A 108 1.24 1.22 -7.52
N VAL A 109 1.28 0.12 -6.77
CA VAL A 109 0.45 -0.09 -5.57
C VAL A 109 1.36 -0.09 -4.36
N PHE A 110 1.04 0.72 -3.37
CA PHE A 110 1.60 0.64 -2.03
C PHE A 110 0.53 0.07 -1.09
N LYS A 111 0.84 -1.05 -0.43
CA LYS A 111 -0.02 -1.65 0.58
C LYS A 111 0.54 -1.38 1.97
N SER A 112 -0.30 -0.80 2.83
CA SER A 112 0.00 -0.62 4.24
C SER A 112 -1.03 -1.32 5.12
N VAL A 113 -0.53 -2.01 6.14
CA VAL A 113 -1.26 -2.59 7.28
C VAL A 113 -0.86 -1.94 8.60
N GLY A 114 0.23 -1.16 8.61
CA GLY A 114 0.77 -0.44 9.75
C GLY A 114 1.93 -1.18 10.41
N HIS A 115 2.90 -0.44 10.94
CA HIS A 115 4.04 -1.03 11.64
C HIS A 115 4.32 -0.32 12.96
N ALA A 116 4.53 -1.06 14.05
CA ALA A 116 4.69 -0.49 15.40
C ALA A 116 5.85 0.51 15.54
N LEU A 117 6.85 0.45 14.65
CA LEU A 117 7.92 1.46 14.62
C LEU A 117 7.42 2.84 14.20
N GLU A 118 6.36 2.92 13.39
CA GLU A 118 5.74 4.17 12.97
C GLU A 118 5.14 4.89 14.18
N ASP A 119 4.40 4.14 15.02
CA ASP A 119 3.85 4.64 16.29
C ASP A 119 4.94 5.07 17.26
N LEU A 120 5.98 4.24 17.45
CA LEU A 120 7.08 4.54 18.35
C LEU A 120 7.86 5.79 17.91
N ALA A 121 8.09 5.95 16.60
CA ALA A 121 8.75 7.12 16.05
C ALA A 121 7.93 8.39 16.31
N ALA A 122 6.62 8.35 16.04
CA ALA A 122 5.72 9.47 16.31
C ALA A 122 5.67 9.81 17.81
N ALA A 123 5.49 8.80 18.67
CA ALA A 123 5.46 8.98 20.13
C ALA A 123 6.78 9.60 20.64
N THR A 124 7.92 9.10 20.17
CA THR A 124 9.24 9.63 20.54
C THR A 124 9.40 11.09 20.11
N TYR A 125 8.96 11.43 18.89
CA TYR A 125 9.02 12.79 18.38
C TYR A 125 8.21 13.77 19.25
N TYR A 126 6.95 13.43 19.54
CA TYR A 126 6.09 14.28 20.36
C TYR A 126 6.54 14.36 21.81
N TYR A 127 7.06 13.26 22.37
CA TYR A 127 7.64 13.27 23.71
C TYR A 127 8.83 14.22 23.81
N LYS A 128 9.77 14.16 22.85
CA LYS A 128 10.91 15.08 22.81
C LYS A 128 10.47 16.53 22.68
N LYS A 129 9.53 16.81 21.77
CA LYS A 129 8.97 18.14 21.59
C LYS A 129 8.35 18.67 22.88
N TYR A 130 7.61 17.82 23.61
CA TYR A 130 7.02 18.19 24.90
C TYR A 130 8.08 18.53 25.94
N ILE A 131 9.14 17.73 26.06
CA ILE A 131 10.26 17.99 26.98
C ILE A 131 10.93 19.33 26.63
N ASP A 132 11.25 19.56 25.35
CA ASP A 132 11.90 20.78 24.88
C ASP A 132 11.03 22.04 25.12
N GLU A 133 9.71 21.96 24.90
CA GLU A 133 8.77 23.07 25.12
C GLU A 133 8.46 23.30 26.61
N SER A 134 8.50 22.25 27.43
CA SER A 134 8.21 22.32 28.87
C SER A 134 9.42 22.75 29.71
N GLY A 135 10.62 22.77 29.11
CA GLY A 135 11.86 23.15 29.79
C GLY A 135 12.28 22.20 30.92
N ILE A 136 11.86 20.93 30.86
CA ILE A 136 12.28 19.86 31.77
C ILE A 136 13.52 19.17 31.21
#